data_AF-A0A174S9I8-F1
#
_entry.id   AF-A0A174S9I8-F1
#
_cell.length_a   1.000
_cell.length_b   1.000
_cell.length_c   1.000
_cell.angle_alpha   90.00
_cell.angle_beta   90.00
_cell.angle_gamma   90.00
#
_symmetry.space_group_name_H-M   'P 1'
#
loop_
_entity.id
_entity.type
_entity.pdbx_description
1 polymer ?
#
loop_
_entity_poly.entity_id
_entity_poly.type
_entity_poly.pdbx_seq_one_letter_code
_entity_poly.pdbx_strand_id
1 'polypeptide(L)' 'MSCNAKKDPNGTWRIQYRWTDWTGTKKKSQKRGFKTKKEAEEWYAHFMLQQSSDPTMTLADL' A
#
# COMPACT_ATOMS: atom_id res chain seq x y z
N MET A 1 -3.86 -2.58 8.95
CA MET A 1 -3.01 -2.85 7.77
C MET A 1 -1.58 -2.45 8.12
N SER A 2 -0.61 -3.35 8.01
CA SER A 2 0.79 -3.06 8.34
C SER A 2 1.56 -2.69 7.07
N CYS A 3 2.12 -1.48 7.06
CA CYS A 3 3.15 -1.09 6.09
C CYS A 3 4.52 -1.15 6.77
N ASN A 4 5.54 -1.54 6.02
CA ASN A 4 6.92 -1.62 6.48
C ASN A 4 7.81 -0.92 5.44
N ALA A 5 8.30 0.26 5.81
CA ALA A 5 9.28 0.98 5.02
C ALA A 5 10.70 0.52 5.40
N LYS A 6 11.48 0.08 4.40
CA LYS A 6 12.89 -0.32 4.56
C LYS A 6 13.77 0.46 3.60
N LYS A 7 14.99 0.76 4.04
CA LYS A 7 16.03 1.31 3.17
C LYS A 7 16.77 0.18 2.48
N ASP A 8 16.94 0.28 1.17
CA ASP A 8 17.77 -0.61 0.38
C ASP A 8 19.25 -0.21 0.47
N PRO A 9 20.19 -1.15 0.22
CA PRO A 9 21.63 -0.86 0.23
C PRO A 9 22.03 0.24 -0.76
N ASN A 10 21.28 0.36 -1.86
CA ASN A 10 21.48 1.36 -2.91
C ASN A 10 21.08 2.79 -2.50
N GLY A 11 20.68 3.00 -1.24
CA GLY A 11 20.28 4.30 -0.71
C GLY A 11 18.81 4.66 -0.95
N THR A 12 18.10 3.91 -1.79
CA THR A 12 16.66 4.09 -2.04
C THR A 12 15.82 3.47 -0.93
N TRP A 13 14.58 3.95 -0.80
CA TRP A 13 13.59 3.42 0.11
C TRP A 13 12.58 2.56 -0.66
N ARG A 14 12.07 1.54 0.04
CA ARG A 14 10.99 0.67 -0.40
C ARG A 14 9.94 0.57 0.69
N ILE A 15 8.69 0.45 0.28
CA ILE A 15 7.57 0.17 1.18
C ILE A 15 6.94 -1.17 0.81
N GLN A 16 6.84 -2.06 1.79
CA GLN A 16 6.11 -3.31 1.69
C GLN A 16 4.81 -3.17 2.46
N TYR A 17 3.70 -3.52 1.84
CA TYR A 17 2.40 -3.45 2.48
C TYR A 17 1.58 -4.69 2.20
N ARG A 18 0.72 -5.00 3.15
CA ARG A 18 -0.23 -6.11 3.05
C ARG A 18 -1.62 -5.55 3.10
N TRP A 19 -2.44 -5.98 2.15
CA TRP A 19 -3.84 -5.64 2.07
C TRP A 19 -4.65 -6.90 1.84
N THR A 20 -5.91 -6.86 2.25
CA THR A 20 -6.87 -7.92 1.99
C THR A 20 -7.74 -7.43 0.86
N ASP A 21 -7.80 -8.20 -0.22
CA ASP A 21 -8.70 -7.90 -1.32
C ASP A 21 -10.16 -8.07 -0.86
N TRP A 22 -11.10 -7.53 -1.62
CA TRP A 22 -12.53 -7.70 -1.40
C TRP A 22 -12.97 -9.19 -1.36
N THR A 23 -12.18 -10.09 -1.93
CA THR A 23 -12.37 -11.55 -1.88
C THR A 23 -11.88 -12.22 -0.59
N GLY A 24 -11.33 -11.46 0.37
CA GLY A 24 -10.75 -11.99 1.61
C GLY A 24 -9.32 -12.54 1.44
N THR A 25 -8.75 -12.47 0.23
CA THR A 25 -7.39 -12.96 -0.03
C THR A 25 -6.35 -11.95 0.48
N LYS A 26 -5.43 -12.41 1.33
CA LYS A 26 -4.31 -11.58 1.81
C LYS A 26 -3.27 -11.43 0.70
N LYS A 27 -3.16 -10.23 0.13
CA LYS A 27 -2.13 -9.90 -0.84
C LYS A 27 -1.00 -9.11 -0.19
N LYS A 28 0.20 -9.37 -0.70
CA LYS A 28 1.43 -8.65 -0.38
C LYS A 28 1.85 -7.90 -1.63
N SER A 29 1.99 -6.59 -1.51
CA SER A 29 2.57 -5.75 -2.55
C SER A 29 3.73 -4.94 -1.99
N GLN A 30 4.57 -4.44 -2.89
CA GLN A 30 5.68 -3.59 -2.53
C GLN A 30 5.98 -2.59 -3.63
N LYS A 31 6.43 -1.41 -3.23
CA LYS A 31 6.93 -0.39 -4.13
C LYS A 31 8.33 0.03 -3.71
N ARG A 32 9.22 0.23 -4.70
CA ARG A 32 10.63 0.55 -4.52
C ARG A 32 10.98 1.80 -5.32
N GLY A 33 12.09 2.45 -4.95
CA GLY A 33 12.64 3.59 -5.69
C GLY A 33 12.31 4.95 -5.07
N PHE A 34 11.86 5.01 -3.82
CA PHE A 34 11.66 6.27 -3.12
C PHE A 34 13.01 6.86 -2.69
N LYS A 35 13.17 8.18 -2.67
CA LYS A 35 14.40 8.82 -2.17
C LYS A 35 14.41 8.90 -0.66
N THR A 36 13.23 9.06 -0.05
CA THR A 36 13.08 9.19 1.40
C THR A 36 12.05 8.20 1.96
N LYS A 37 12.14 7.95 3.27
CA LYS A 37 11.13 7.17 4.00
C LYS A 37 9.75 7.83 3.92
N LYS A 38 9.72 9.16 4.03
CA LYS A 38 8.49 9.97 4.05
C LYS A 38 7.72 9.85 2.74
N GLU A 39 8.39 9.97 1.59
CA GLU A 39 7.75 9.75 0.28
C GLU A 39 7.11 8.35 0.17
N ALA A 40 7.78 7.33 0.71
CA ALA A 40 7.27 5.97 0.67
C ALA A 40 5.99 5.83 1.51
N GLU A 41 5.97 6.43 2.71
CA GLU A 41 4.80 6.46 3.61
C GLU A 41 3.64 7.28 3.03
N GLU A 42 3.91 8.47 2.49
CA GLU A 42 2.92 9.33 1.82
C GLU A 42 2.30 8.64 0.61
N TRP A 43 3.12 7.97 -0.21
CA TRP A 43 2.62 7.20 -1.34
C TRP A 43 1.67 6.09 -0.88
N TYR A 44 1.98 5.38 0.23
CA TYR A 44 1.09 4.36 0.77
C TYR A 44 -0.20 4.95 1.35
N ALA A 45 -0.12 6.07 2.06
CA ALA A 45 -1.30 6.77 2.55
C ALA A 45 -2.21 7.21 1.40
N HIS A 46 -1.64 7.80 0.35
CA HIS A 46 -2.37 8.19 -0.85
C HIS A 46 -2.94 6.99 -1.61
N PHE A 47 -2.17 5.90 -1.74
CA PHE A 47 -2.61 4.67 -2.37
C PHE A 47 -3.80 4.06 -1.62
N MET A 48 -3.75 4.05 -0.28
CA MET A 48 -4.85 3.57 0.55
C MET A 48 -6.07 4.47 0.48
N LEU A 49 -5.86 5.79 0.49
CA LEU A 49 -6.94 6.76 0.32
C LEU A 49 -7.62 6.58 -1.04
N GLN A 50 -6.85 6.49 -2.11
CA GLN A 50 -7.34 6.27 -3.47
C GLN A 50 -8.11 4.94 -3.55
N GLN A 51 -7.56 3.87 -3.00
CA GLN A 51 -8.19 2.55 -3.01
C GLN A 51 -9.42 2.46 -2.10
N SER A 52 -9.52 3.29 -1.06
CA SER A 52 -10.74 3.46 -0.26
C SER A 52 -11.75 4.40 -0.91
N SER A 53 -11.27 5.32 -1.74
CA SER A 53 -12.06 6.31 -2.46
C SER A 53 -12.58 5.79 -3.80
N ASP A 54 -12.09 4.63 -4.27
CA ASP A 54 -12.72 3.83 -5.31
C ASP A 54 -13.86 3.01 -4.68
N PRO A 55 -15.13 3.42 -4.83
CA PRO A 55 -16.27 2.68 -4.29
C PRO A 55 -16.63 1.57 -5.27
N THR A 56 -15.68 0.68 -5.56
CA THR A 56 -16.01 -0.70 -5.94
C THR A 56 -16.11 -1.58 -4.70
N MET A 57 -16.57 -0.99 -3.58
CA MET A 57 -17.43 -1.73 -2.66
C MET A 57 -18.66 -2.12 -3.49
N THR A 58 -18.63 -3.33 -4.03
CA THR A 58 -19.85 -3.95 -4.57
C THR A 58 -20.92 -3.89 -3.50
N LEU A 59 -21.87 -3.00 -3.74
CA LEU A 59 -23.17 -2.89 -3.14
C LEU A 59 -23.93 -4.19 -3.46
N ALA A 60 -23.57 -5.25 -2.76
CA ALA A 60 -24.19 -6.56 -2.84
C ALA A 60 -24.05 -7.24 -1.49
N ASP A 61 -24.71 -6.68 -0.48
CA ASP A 61 -25.33 -7.51 0.55
C ASP A 61 -26.75 -6.99 0.74
N LEU A 62 -27.68 -7.95 0.73
CA LEU A 62 -29.12 -7.84 0.55
C LEU A 62 -29.87 -7.08 1.65
#